data_AF-A0A2J0KWR6-F1
#
_entry.id   AF-A0A2J0KWR6-F1
#
_cell.length_a   1.000
_cell.length_b   1.000
_cell.length_c   1.000
_cell.angle_alpha   90.00
_cell.angle_beta   90.00
_cell.angle_gamma   90.00
#
_symmetry.space_group_name_H-M   'P 1'
#
loop_
_entity.id
_entity.type
_entity.pdbx_description
1 polymer ?
#
loop_
_entity_poly.entity_id
_entity_poly.type
_entity_poly.pdbx_seq_one_letter_code
_entity_poly.pdbx_strand_id
1 'polypeptide(L)'
;MKKNKFFWVLFIIVLILGGYFYFQSRKKEVAYMTVEVKKENLAKTVSATGSIQSRNKAEVSFKLSGKIKKIFFEVGDKVKEDEVVAVLDREELNYEVNQARADLEAQKKSLALMKRKKDNYTHEQLDI
;
A
#
# COMPACT_ATOMS: atom_id res chain seq x y z
N MET A 1 10.46 -104.33 -39.94
CA MET A 1 10.62 -103.05 -40.66
C MET A 1 9.73 -101.98 -40.02
N LYS A 2 10.28 -100.83 -39.54
CA LYS A 2 9.63 -99.59 -38.97
C LYS A 2 10.26 -99.03 -37.66
N LYS A 3 11.46 -99.44 -37.23
CA LYS A 3 12.11 -98.92 -35.99
C LYS A 3 12.60 -97.46 -36.08
N ASN A 4 12.62 -96.90 -37.29
CA ASN A 4 13.06 -95.54 -37.62
C ASN A 4 11.91 -94.51 -37.64
N LYS A 5 10.64 -94.94 -37.71
CA LYS A 5 9.48 -94.02 -37.59
C LYS A 5 9.25 -93.58 -36.14
N PHE A 6 9.52 -94.46 -35.16
CA PHE A 6 9.44 -94.12 -33.74
C PHE A 6 10.51 -93.08 -33.34
N PHE A 7 11.72 -93.21 -33.87
CA PHE A 7 12.80 -92.25 -33.66
C PHE A 7 12.46 -90.87 -34.26
N TRP A 8 11.79 -90.84 -35.41
CA TRP A 8 11.35 -89.59 -36.04
C TRP A 8 10.18 -88.90 -35.29
N VAL A 9 9.25 -89.69 -34.74
CA VAL A 9 8.18 -89.18 -33.87
C VAL A 9 8.75 -88.61 -32.56
N LEU A 10 9.73 -89.30 -31.96
CA LEU A 10 10.41 -88.81 -30.76
C LEU A 10 11.16 -87.49 -31.04
N PHE A 11 11.82 -87.38 -32.20
CA PHE A 11 12.51 -86.17 -32.62
C PHE A 11 11.57 -84.98 -32.82
N ILE A 12 10.39 -85.22 -33.42
CA ILE A 12 9.34 -84.20 -33.57
C ILE A 12 8.79 -83.75 -32.22
N ILE A 13 8.58 -84.67 -31.28
CA ILE A 13 8.13 -84.34 -29.92
C ILE A 13 9.17 -83.48 -29.20
N VAL A 14 10.46 -83.82 -29.32
CA VAL A 14 11.55 -83.01 -28.74
C VAL A 14 11.65 -81.63 -29.41
N LEU A 15 11.43 -81.54 -30.72
CA LEU A 15 11.38 -80.26 -31.43
C LEU A 15 10.19 -79.38 -31.01
N ILE A 16 9.01 -79.99 -30.82
CA ILE A 16 7.82 -79.26 -30.37
C ILE A 16 7.98 -78.79 -28.92
N LEU A 17 8.48 -79.65 -28.03
CA LEU A 17 8.75 -79.30 -26.64
C LEU A 17 9.86 -78.25 -26.53
N GLY A 18 10.93 -78.40 -27.30
CA GLY A 18 12.02 -77.43 -27.36
C GLY A 18 11.55 -76.08 -27.91
N GLY A 19 10.74 -76.08 -28.97
CA GLY A 19 10.13 -74.88 -29.54
C GLY A 19 9.16 -74.19 -28.56
N TYR A 20 8.34 -74.98 -27.86
CA TYR A 20 7.42 -74.46 -26.84
C TYR A 20 8.19 -73.85 -25.66
N PHE A 21 9.23 -74.51 -25.17
CA PHE A 21 10.06 -74.01 -24.06
C PHE A 21 10.85 -72.75 -24.45
N TYR A 22 11.32 -72.69 -25.70
CA TYR A 22 12.00 -71.53 -26.26
C TYR A 22 11.06 -70.32 -26.41
N PHE A 23 9.81 -70.56 -26.80
CA PHE A 23 8.80 -69.50 -26.92
C PHE A 23 8.31 -69.02 -25.55
N GLN A 24 8.17 -69.93 -24.57
CA GLN A 24 7.80 -69.60 -23.20
C GLN A 24 8.87 -68.73 -22.50
N SER A 25 10.15 -68.95 -22.81
CA SER A 25 11.28 -68.22 -22.21
C SER A 25 11.48 -66.80 -22.79
N ARG A 26 10.69 -66.39 -23.79
CA ARG A 26 10.76 -65.05 -24.42
C ARG A 26 9.72 -64.05 -23.89
N LYS A 27 9.01 -64.37 -22.80
CA LYS A 27 8.21 -63.36 -22.11
C LYS A 27 9.16 -62.37 -21.42
N LYS A 28 9.48 -61.28 -22.11
CA LYS A 28 10.20 -60.13 -21.53
C LYS A 28 9.36 -59.58 -20.38
N GLU A 29 9.81 -59.80 -19.15
CA GLU A 29 9.29 -59.10 -17.99
C GLU A 29 9.65 -57.61 -18.14
N VAL A 30 8.62 -56.78 -18.29
CA VAL A 30 8.77 -55.34 -18.37
C VAL A 30 9.07 -54.84 -16.95
N ALA A 31 10.32 -54.46 -16.72
CA ALA A 31 10.73 -53.88 -15.44
C ALA A 31 10.25 -52.42 -15.37
N TYR A 32 9.36 -52.14 -14.41
CA TYR A 32 8.89 -50.78 -14.13
C TYR A 32 9.71 -50.17 -13.00
N MET A 33 10.26 -48.98 -13.23
CA MET A 33 10.82 -48.17 -12.15
C MET A 33 9.69 -47.38 -11.50
N THR A 34 9.38 -47.70 -10.25
CA THR A 34 8.42 -46.95 -9.43
C THR A 34 9.17 -46.11 -8.40
N VAL A 35 8.55 -45.00 -8.00
CA VAL A 35 9.03 -44.14 -6.91
C VAL A 35 7.94 -44.08 -5.85
N GLU A 36 8.34 -44.19 -4.59
CA GLU A 36 7.44 -44.08 -3.44
C GLU A 36 6.93 -42.64 -3.30
N VAL A 37 5.62 -42.45 -3.34
CA VAL A 37 5.00 -41.13 -3.19
C VAL A 37 4.94 -40.78 -1.70
N LYS A 38 5.74 -39.79 -1.29
CA LYS A 38 5.71 -39.23 0.06
C LYS A 38 4.88 -37.96 0.09
N LYS A 39 3.97 -37.87 1.06
CA LYS A 39 3.22 -36.64 1.35
C LYS A 39 4.06 -35.78 2.27
N GLU A 40 4.64 -34.73 1.72
CA GLU A 40 5.36 -33.70 2.49
C GLU A 40 4.63 -32.36 2.37
N ASN A 41 4.76 -31.53 3.40
CA ASN A 41 4.18 -30.19 3.41
C ASN A 41 5.06 -29.25 2.56
N LEU A 42 4.59 -28.92 1.36
CA LEU A 42 5.22 -27.92 0.52
C LEU A 42 4.78 -26.52 0.96
N ALA A 43 5.67 -25.78 1.60
CA ALA A 43 5.46 -24.37 1.90
C ALA A 43 5.57 -23.53 0.61
N LYS A 44 4.44 -23.21 -0.02
CA LYS A 44 4.37 -22.22 -1.09
C LYS A 44 4.45 -20.82 -0.49
N THR A 45 5.65 -20.26 -0.43
CA THR A 45 5.84 -18.85 -0.05
C THR A 45 5.71 -17.99 -1.30
N VAL A 46 4.66 -17.17 -1.38
CA VAL A 46 4.52 -16.16 -2.43
C VAL A 46 5.23 -14.90 -1.95
N SER A 47 6.33 -14.54 -2.60
CA SER A 47 7.05 -13.30 -2.31
C SER A 47 6.42 -12.17 -3.12
N ALA A 48 5.82 -11.19 -2.44
CA ALA A 48 5.29 -9.99 -3.05
C ALA A 48 6.19 -8.81 -2.67
N THR A 49 6.77 -8.16 -3.67
CA THR A 49 7.54 -6.93 -3.46
C THR A 49 6.57 -5.75 -3.38
N GLY A 50 6.58 -5.05 -2.25
CA GLY A 50 5.82 -3.81 -2.05
C GLY A 50 6.75 -2.69 -1.60
N SER A 51 6.41 -1.45 -1.95
CA SER A 51 7.11 -0.26 -1.44
C SER A 51 6.48 0.17 -0.12
N ILE A 52 7.29 0.33 0.92
CA ILE A 52 6.83 0.86 2.21
C ILE A 52 6.78 2.38 2.08
N GLN A 53 5.61 2.97 2.35
CA GLN A 53 5.39 4.41 2.34
C GLN A 53 4.82 4.85 3.69
N SER A 54 5.12 6.08 4.11
CA SER A 54 4.50 6.65 5.30
C SER A 54 2.99 6.74 5.10
N ARG A 55 2.22 6.33 6.12
CA ARG A 55 0.75 6.48 6.11
C ARG A 55 0.33 7.93 5.96
N ASN A 56 1.06 8.83 6.61
CA ASN A 56 0.77 10.26 6.64
C ASN A 56 1.98 11.04 6.13
N LYS A 57 1.77 11.85 5.10
CA LYS A 57 2.76 12.80 4.58
C LYS A 57 2.09 14.16 4.51
N ALA A 58 2.71 15.17 5.11
CA ALA A 58 2.26 16.54 5.06
C ALA A 58 3.37 17.40 4.46
N GLU A 59 3.00 18.28 3.53
CA GLU A 59 3.90 19.29 2.98
C GLU A 59 3.50 20.63 3.60
N VAL A 60 4.43 21.26 4.33
CA VAL A 60 4.17 22.50 5.06
C VAL A 60 4.73 23.66 4.26
N SER A 61 3.85 24.56 3.82
CA SER A 61 4.19 25.77 3.09
C SER A 61 3.44 26.97 3.66
N PHE A 62 4.00 28.17 3.47
CA PHE A 62 3.30 29.39 3.86
C PHE A 62 2.16 29.67 2.88
N LYS A 63 0.97 30.00 3.41
CA LYS A 63 -0.18 30.43 2.59
C LYS A 63 0.06 31.76 1.88
N LEU A 64 0.95 32.58 2.43
CA LEU A 64 1.29 33.91 1.93
C LEU A 64 2.74 33.90 1.46
N SER A 65 2.99 34.54 0.32
CA SER A 65 4.33 34.82 -0.16
C SER A 65 4.97 35.90 0.71
N GLY A 66 6.24 35.72 1.09
CA GLY A 66 6.98 36.70 1.87
C GLY A 66 8.36 36.19 2.25
N LYS A 67 9.11 36.99 3.03
CA LYS A 67 10.45 36.62 3.51
C LYS A 67 10.33 35.82 4.81
N ILE A 68 11.14 34.78 4.95
CA ILE A 68 11.23 34.04 6.21
C ILE A 68 12.00 34.90 7.22
N LYS A 69 11.41 35.13 8.39
CA LYS A 69 12.06 35.85 9.50
C LYS A 69 12.93 34.91 10.33
N LYS A 70 12.43 33.71 10.62
CA LYS A 70 13.15 32.71 11.42
C LYS A 70 12.67 31.30 11.12
N ILE A 71 13.60 30.35 11.16
CA ILE A 71 13.35 28.90 11.15
C ILE A 71 13.76 28.37 12.53
N PHE A 72 12.94 27.50 13.12
CA PHE A 72 13.15 26.98 14.48
C PHE A 72 13.71 25.56 14.52
N PHE A 73 13.75 24.85 13.39
CA PHE A 73 14.16 23.45 13.30
C PHE A 73 15.14 23.23 12.15
N GLU A 74 16.00 22.23 12.29
CA GLU A 74 16.94 21.81 11.26
C GLU A 74 16.44 20.57 10.51
N VAL A 75 17.10 20.28 9.37
CA VAL A 75 16.75 19.12 8.54
C VAL A 75 17.04 17.84 9.31
N GLY A 76 16.00 17.04 9.57
CA GLY A 76 16.09 15.77 10.30
C GLY A 76 15.48 15.82 11.71
N ASP A 77 15.12 17.01 12.20
CA ASP A 77 14.47 17.14 13.50
C ASP A 77 13.04 16.58 13.51
N LYS A 78 12.62 16.12 14.69
CA LYS A 78 11.24 15.68 14.93
C LYS A 78 10.40 16.88 15.37
N VAL A 79 9.29 17.10 14.67
CA VAL A 79 8.29 18.14 14.99
C VAL A 79 7.02 17.50 15.51
N LYS A 80 6.35 18.16 16.45
CA LYS A 80 5.04 17.74 16.96
C LYS A 80 3.91 18.49 16.26
N GLU A 81 2.69 18.03 16.49
CA GLU A 81 1.49 18.77 16.11
C GLU A 81 1.46 20.13 16.84
N ASP A 82 0.98 21.17 16.15
CA ASP A 82 0.91 22.57 16.60
C ASP A 82 2.24 23.29 16.88
N GLU A 83 3.38 22.70 16.53
CA GLU A 83 4.68 23.35 16.69
C GLU A 83 5.01 24.31 15.53
N VAL A 84 5.50 25.51 15.86
CA VAL A 84 5.85 26.53 14.86
C VAL A 84 7.21 26.21 14.26
N VAL A 85 7.23 25.73 13.03
CA VAL A 85 8.46 25.35 12.33
C VAL A 85 9.23 26.57 11.80
N ALA A 86 8.51 27.54 11.26
CA ALA A 86 9.09 28.78 10.72
C ALA A 86 8.08 29.93 10.78
N VAL A 87 8.59 31.16 10.85
CA VAL A 87 7.79 32.38 10.90
C VAL A 87 8.16 33.30 9.74
N LEU A 88 7.15 33.73 9.01
CA LEU A 88 7.26 34.78 7.98
C LEU A 88 7.51 36.14 8.64
N ASP A 89 8.22 37.02 7.95
CA ASP A 89 8.26 38.42 8.30
C ASP A 89 6.89 39.06 8.08
N ARG A 90 6.42 39.81 9.08
CA ARG A 90 5.02 40.30 9.16
C ARG A 90 4.96 41.79 9.46
N GLU A 91 6.04 42.55 9.31
CA GLU A 91 6.02 43.98 9.65
C GLU A 91 4.94 44.75 8.88
N GLU A 92 4.90 44.60 7.55
CA GLU A 92 3.89 45.23 6.70
C GLU A 92 2.46 44.74 7.02
N LEU A 93 2.30 43.42 7.20
CA LEU A 93 1.02 42.82 7.55
C LEU A 93 0.49 43.32 8.91
N ASN A 94 1.39 43.50 9.88
CA ASN A 94 1.04 44.04 11.20
C ASN A 94 0.64 45.51 11.10
N TYR A 95 1.31 46.29 10.25
CA TYR A 95 0.95 47.68 10.00
C TYR A 95 -0.47 47.79 9.42
N GLU A 96 -0.78 46.99 8.40
CA GLU A 96 -2.11 46.95 7.78
C GLU A 96 -3.20 46.53 8.78
N VAL A 97 -2.94 45.50 9.60
CA VAL A 97 -3.88 45.08 10.66
C VAL A 97 -4.10 46.19 11.69
N ASN A 98 -3.06 46.92 12.06
CA ASN A 98 -3.18 48.03 13.01
C ASN A 98 -3.99 49.19 12.42
N GLN A 99 -3.79 49.52 11.15
CA GLN A 99 -4.58 50.52 10.44
C GLN A 99 -6.07 50.13 10.40
N ALA A 100 -6.37 48.90 10.00
CA ALA A 100 -7.74 48.40 9.96
C ALA A 100 -8.41 48.40 11.34
N ARG A 101 -7.65 48.12 12.41
CA ARG A 101 -8.15 48.21 13.80
C ARG A 101 -8.46 49.65 14.21
N ALA A 102 -7.60 50.60 13.85
CA ALA A 102 -7.83 52.02 14.14
C ALA A 102 -9.08 52.53 13.42
N ASP A 103 -9.27 52.16 12.15
CA ASP A 103 -10.45 52.52 11.36
C ASP A 103 -11.74 51.92 11.96
N LEU A 104 -11.69 50.65 12.38
CA LEU A 104 -12.81 50.01 13.06
C LEU A 104 -13.18 50.73 14.37
N GLU A 105 -12.19 51.17 15.15
CA GLU A 105 -12.43 51.92 16.39
C GLU A 105 -13.06 53.29 16.11
N ALA A 106 -12.58 54.00 15.09
CA ALA A 106 -13.15 55.28 14.68
C ALA A 106 -14.61 55.14 14.25
N GLN A 107 -14.94 54.12 13.46
CA GLN A 107 -16.32 53.83 13.07
C GLN A 107 -17.21 53.46 14.26
N LYS A 108 -16.71 52.66 15.21
CA LYS A 108 -17.44 52.34 16.45
C LYS A 108 -17.75 53.59 17.27
N LYS A 109 -16.78 54.51 17.39
CA LYS A 109 -17.00 55.80 18.07
C LYS A 109 -18.05 56.63 17.36
N SER A 110 -17.96 56.74 16.03
CA SER A 110 -18.97 57.43 15.21
C SER A 110 -20.37 56.84 15.40
N LEU A 111 -20.50 55.52 15.35
CA LEU A 111 -21.78 54.84 15.58
C LEU A 111 -22.32 55.07 16.98
N ALA A 112 -21.47 55.03 18.01
CA ALA A 112 -21.87 55.32 19.38
C ALA A 112 -22.40 56.75 19.52
N LEU A 113 -21.73 57.74 18.91
CA LEU A 113 -22.20 59.12 18.88
C LEU A 113 -23.55 59.25 18.15
N MET A 114 -23.73 58.57 17.03
CA MET A 114 -25.00 58.57 16.29
C MET A 114 -26.14 57.93 17.10
N LYS A 115 -25.89 56.83 17.80
CA LYS A 115 -26.88 56.20 18.70
C LYS A 115 -27.27 57.14 19.84
N ARG A 116 -26.29 57.74 20.53
CA ARG A 116 -26.56 58.72 21.60
C ARG A 116 -27.38 59.91 21.10
N LYS A 117 -27.09 60.41 19.89
CA LYS A 117 -27.90 61.48 19.27
C LYS A 117 -29.34 61.02 19.03
N LYS A 118 -29.55 59.82 18.46
CA LYS A 118 -30.89 59.28 18.22
C LYS A 118 -31.71 59.13 19.50
N ASP A 119 -31.10 58.64 20.57
CA ASP A 119 -31.77 58.47 21.87
C ASP A 119 -32.22 59.83 22.44
N ASN A 120 -31.37 60.86 22.32
CA ASN A 120 -31.70 62.22 22.78
C ASN A 120 -32.85 62.85 21.96
N TYR A 121 -32.92 62.64 20.65
CA TYR A 121 -34.03 63.16 19.81
C TYR A 121 -35.38 62.51 20.14
N THR A 122 -35.38 61.28 20.65
CA THR A 122 -36.62 60.54 20.94
C THR A 122 -37.31 61.07 22.21
N HIS A 123 -36.54 61.65 23.14
CA HIS A 123 -37.11 62.27 24.35
C HIS A 123 -37.64 63.69 24.12
N GLU A 124 -37.07 64.45 23.19
CA GLU A 124 -37.46 65.85 22.95
C GLU A 124 -38.74 66.01 22.11
N GLN A 125 -39.21 64.95 21.45
CA GLN A 125 -40.42 64.96 20.61
C GLN A 125 -41.68 64.39 21.29
N LEU A 126 -41.58 63.86 22.51
CA LEU A 126 -42.70 63.29 23.28
C LEU A 126 -43.23 64.22 24.39
N ASP A 127 -42.63 65.39 24.59
CA ASP A 127 -43.02 66.40 25.58
C ASP A 127 -43.92 67.53 25.01
N ILE A 128 -44.71 67.25 23.96
CA ILE A 128 -45.75 68.17 23.45
C ILE A 128 -47.15 67.57 23.66
#